data_AF-A0A2W6QD16-F1
#
_entry.id   AF-A0A2W6QD16-F1
#
_cell.length_a   1.000
_cell.length_b   1.000
_cell.length_c   1.000
_cell.angle_alpha   90.00
_cell.angle_beta   90.00
_cell.angle_gamma   90.00
#
_symmetry.space_group_name_H-M   'P 1'
#
loop_
_entity.id
_entity.type
_entity.pdbx_description
1 polymer ?
#
loop_
_entity_poly.entity_id
_entity_poly.type
_entity_poly.pdbx_seq_one_letter_code
_entity_poly.pdbx_strand_id
1 'polypeptide(L)'
;MSKAGKITAAISGAFLLLIVVAIILIATFDWNRLKPTINQKVSAELNRPFAIRGDLGVVWERQKQETGWRSWVPWPHVHAEDIILGNPPDIPEVTMVHLPRVEATLAPLALLTKTVWLPWIKLEKPDARLIRLSEKNNNWTFNLANDDNKDANAKPSAWSFRLDNILFDQGRIAIDDKVSKADLEIFVDPLGKPLPFSEVTGSKGKADKEKVGDYVFGLKAQGRYNGEPLTGTGKIGGMLALRGEGTPFPVQADFRSGNTRVAFDGVVNDPMKMGG
;
A
#
# COMPACT_ATOMS: atom_id res chain seq x y z
N MET A 1 36.23 36.51 12.94
CA MET A 1 35.04 36.19 12.12
C MET A 1 34.64 37.41 11.30
N SER A 2 34.65 37.33 9.97
CA SER A 2 34.22 38.41 9.09
C SER A 2 32.72 38.70 9.28
N LYS A 3 32.27 39.94 9.00
CA LYS A 3 30.84 40.31 9.12
C LYS A 3 29.92 39.38 8.31
N ALA A 4 30.40 38.87 7.17
CA ALA A 4 29.70 37.87 6.35
C ALA A 4 29.48 36.53 7.08
N GLY A 5 30.48 36.03 7.82
CA GLY A 5 30.35 34.78 8.59
C GLY A 5 29.37 34.87 9.77
N LYS A 6 29.17 36.05 10.34
CA LYS A 6 28.16 36.28 11.39
C LYS A 6 26.74 36.31 10.82
N ILE A 7 26.56 36.88 9.62
CA ILE A 7 25.26 36.97 8.95
C ILE A 7 24.82 35.58 8.44
N THR A 8 25.72 34.81 7.83
CA THR A 8 25.39 33.43 7.41
C THR A 8 25.06 32.54 8.59
N ALA A 9 25.82 32.62 9.69
CA ALA A 9 25.52 31.89 10.92
C ALA A 9 24.16 32.30 11.53
N ALA A 10 23.82 33.60 11.51
CA ALA A 10 22.54 34.08 12.01
C ALA A 10 21.36 33.61 11.14
N ILE A 11 21.50 33.62 9.81
CA ILE A 11 20.47 33.12 8.87
C ILE A 11 20.28 31.61 9.02
N SER A 12 21.36 30.83 9.07
CA SER A 12 21.28 29.39 9.28
C SER A 12 20.66 29.04 10.65
N GLY A 13 21.02 29.78 11.70
CA GLY A 13 20.41 29.63 13.03
C GLY A 13 18.91 29.93 13.03
N ALA A 14 18.49 31.01 12.37
CA ALA A 14 17.08 31.38 12.25
C ALA A 14 16.28 30.34 11.44
N PHE A 15 16.87 29.80 10.36
CA PHE A 15 16.25 28.75 9.56
C PHE A 15 16.09 27.44 10.34
N LEU A 16 17.12 27.03 11.08
CA LEU A 16 17.04 25.87 11.99
C LEU A 16 15.98 26.08 13.07
N LEU A 17 15.90 27.28 13.65
CA LEU A 17 14.86 27.61 14.64
C LEU A 17 13.46 27.51 14.03
N LEU A 18 13.25 28.03 12.82
CA LEU A 18 11.97 27.88 12.11
C LEU A 18 11.61 26.42 11.87
N ILE A 19 12.57 25.58 11.49
CA ILE A 19 12.33 24.13 11.33
C ILE A 19 11.93 23.51 12.67
N VAL A 20 12.64 23.82 13.76
CA VAL A 20 12.31 23.30 15.09
C VAL A 20 10.91 23.75 15.53
N VAL A 21 10.56 25.02 15.32
CA VAL A 21 9.21 25.54 15.60
C VAL A 21 8.15 24.84 14.74
N ALA A 22 8.41 24.63 13.45
CA ALA A 22 7.50 23.89 12.58
C ALA A 22 7.31 22.44 13.05
N ILE A 23 8.39 21.75 13.46
CA ILE A 23 8.31 20.40 14.03
C ILE A 23 7.46 20.41 15.30
N ILE A 24 7.68 21.35 16.22
CA ILE A 24 6.91 21.46 17.46
C ILE A 24 5.42 21.72 17.15
N LEU A 25 5.12 22.62 16.21
CA LEU A 25 3.75 22.88 15.79
C LEU A 25 3.10 21.62 15.22
N ILE A 26 3.77 20.92 14.30
CA ILE A 26 3.24 19.71 13.68
C ILE A 26 3.09 18.56 14.71
N ALA A 27 3.98 18.49 15.70
CA ALA A 27 3.92 17.50 16.78
C ALA A 27 2.82 17.79 17.83
N THR A 28 2.46 19.06 18.04
CA THR A 28 1.42 19.47 19.00
C THR A 28 0.06 19.72 18.35
N PHE A 29 0.00 19.71 17.02
CA PHE A 29 -1.22 19.93 16.27
C PHE A 29 -2.17 18.73 16.37
N ASP A 30 -3.44 19.01 16.61
CA ASP A 30 -4.49 17.99 16.62
C ASP A 30 -4.88 17.62 15.18
N TRP A 31 -4.24 16.55 14.69
CA TRP A 31 -4.45 16.01 13.35
C TRP A 31 -5.89 15.59 13.07
N ASN A 32 -6.68 15.30 14.10
CA ASN A 32 -8.10 14.99 13.93
C ASN A 32 -8.89 16.14 13.29
N ARG A 33 -8.42 17.39 13.43
CA ARG A 33 -9.03 18.57 12.79
C ARG A 33 -8.87 18.59 11.28
N LEU A 34 -7.87 17.90 10.72
CA LEU A 34 -7.65 17.81 9.29
C LEU A 34 -8.48 16.70 8.62
N LYS A 35 -9.08 15.79 9.40
CA LYS A 35 -9.90 14.69 8.86
C LYS A 35 -10.96 15.18 7.88
N PRO A 36 -11.77 16.24 8.15
CA PRO A 36 -12.76 16.71 7.18
C PRO A 36 -12.14 17.17 5.85
N THR A 37 -11.02 17.90 5.91
CA THR A 37 -10.33 18.41 4.72
C THR A 37 -9.67 17.28 3.92
N ILE A 38 -9.03 16.33 4.61
CA ILE A 38 -8.45 15.14 3.98
C ILE A 38 -9.56 14.30 3.34
N ASN A 39 -10.65 14.05 4.08
CA ASN A 39 -11.80 13.30 3.59
C ASN A 39 -12.36 13.92 2.31
N GLN A 40 -12.60 15.23 2.29
CA GLN A 40 -13.09 15.93 1.10
C GLN A 40 -12.09 15.89 -0.06
N LYS A 41 -10.80 16.14 0.19
CA LYS A 41 -9.78 16.22 -0.86
C LYS A 41 -9.53 14.85 -1.49
N VAL A 42 -9.40 13.80 -0.66
CA VAL A 42 -9.21 12.42 -1.12
C VAL A 42 -10.48 11.92 -1.80
N SER A 43 -11.66 12.23 -1.27
CA SER A 43 -12.92 11.81 -1.91
C SER A 43 -13.11 12.45 -3.29
N ALA A 44 -12.76 13.74 -3.41
CA ALA A 44 -12.81 14.45 -4.68
C ALA A 44 -11.81 13.88 -5.69
N GLU A 45 -10.58 13.57 -5.26
CA GLU A 45 -9.55 13.04 -6.16
C GLU A 45 -9.87 11.60 -6.62
N LEU A 46 -10.37 10.77 -5.70
CA LEU A 46 -10.74 9.38 -5.97
C LEU A 46 -12.14 9.23 -6.59
N ASN A 47 -12.90 10.32 -6.72
CA ASN A 47 -14.31 10.34 -7.12
C ASN A 47 -15.21 9.38 -6.31
N ARG A 48 -14.86 9.14 -5.04
CA ARG A 48 -15.47 8.12 -4.18
C ARG A 48 -15.46 8.56 -2.72
N PRO A 49 -16.43 8.16 -1.89
CA PRO A 49 -16.45 8.58 -0.49
C PRO A 49 -15.28 7.95 0.27
N PHE A 50 -14.42 8.80 0.84
CA PHE A 50 -13.31 8.42 1.70
C PHE A 50 -13.50 9.05 3.08
N ALA A 51 -13.39 8.25 4.13
CA ALA A 51 -13.56 8.71 5.49
C ALA A 51 -12.58 8.04 6.44
N ILE A 52 -11.82 8.86 7.17
CA ILE A 52 -11.11 8.44 8.38
C ILE A 52 -12.06 8.64 9.56
N ARG A 53 -12.57 7.54 10.14
CA ARG A 53 -13.54 7.59 11.25
C ARG A 53 -12.85 7.55 12.62
N GLY A 54 -11.71 6.88 12.72
CA GLY A 54 -10.94 6.73 13.95
C GLY A 54 -10.00 7.90 14.24
N ASP A 55 -9.02 7.65 15.10
CA ASP A 55 -7.96 8.60 15.42
C ASP A 55 -6.98 8.75 14.24
N LEU A 56 -6.64 10.00 13.93
CA LEU A 56 -5.54 10.33 13.04
C LEU A 56 -4.51 11.07 13.89
N GLY A 57 -3.31 10.52 13.98
CA GLY A 57 -2.24 11.10 14.78
C GLY A 57 -0.89 11.00 14.10
N VAL A 58 0.05 11.83 14.58
CA VAL A 58 1.44 11.78 14.16
C VAL A 58 2.33 11.77 15.39
N VAL A 59 3.12 10.72 15.52
CA VAL A 59 4.13 10.56 16.57
C VAL A 59 5.49 10.83 15.96
N TRP A 60 6.29 11.65 16.63
CA TRP A 60 7.63 11.99 16.17
C TRP A 60 8.67 11.17 16.92
N GLU A 61 9.35 10.27 16.22
CA GLU A 61 10.36 9.42 16.84
C GLU A 61 11.70 9.50 16.11
N ARG A 62 12.79 9.27 16.85
CA ARG A 62 14.13 9.25 16.27
C ARG A 62 14.40 7.87 15.68
N GLN A 63 14.71 7.83 14.39
CA GLN A 63 15.04 6.59 13.70
C GLN A 63 16.48 6.17 14.04
N LYS A 64 16.62 5.30 15.05
CA LYS A 64 17.93 4.79 15.52
C LYS A 64 18.68 3.95 14.47
N GLN A 65 17.99 3.49 13.43
CA GLN A 65 18.57 2.68 12.35
C GLN A 65 19.30 3.51 11.30
N GLU A 66 19.08 4.82 11.24
CA GLU A 66 19.80 5.72 10.33
C GLU A 66 21.21 6.01 10.86
N THR A 67 22.18 6.19 9.95
CA THR A 67 23.57 6.44 10.32
C THR A 67 23.93 7.93 10.26
N GLY A 68 24.85 8.36 11.12
CA GLY A 68 25.36 9.73 11.16
C GLY A 68 24.34 10.75 11.71
N TRP A 69 24.42 11.99 11.21
CA TRP A 69 23.61 13.12 11.72
C TRP A 69 22.10 12.98 11.44
N ARG A 70 21.70 12.16 10.46
CA ARG A 70 20.30 11.94 10.09
C ARG A 70 19.50 11.25 11.19
N SER A 71 20.16 10.46 12.04
CA SER A 71 19.57 9.79 13.22
C SER A 71 19.04 10.77 14.28
N TRP A 72 19.54 12.02 14.27
CA TRP A 72 19.10 13.07 15.19
C TRP A 72 17.80 13.75 14.73
N VAL A 73 17.45 13.62 13.46
CA VAL A 73 16.22 14.20 12.91
C VAL A 73 15.06 13.26 13.28
N PRO A 74 14.02 13.72 13.99
CA PRO A 74 12.84 12.91 14.25
C PRO A 74 12.02 12.74 12.97
N TRP A 75 11.46 11.56 12.77
CA TRP A 75 10.61 11.23 11.64
C TRP A 75 9.16 11.20 12.10
N PRO A 76 8.22 11.74 11.30
CA PRO A 76 6.80 11.62 11.57
C PRO A 76 6.31 10.21 11.23
N HIS A 77 5.84 9.51 12.26
CA HIS A 77 5.08 8.27 12.18
C HIS A 77 3.60 8.62 12.24
N VAL A 78 2.92 8.47 11.11
CA VAL A 78 1.49 8.74 10.98
C VAL A 78 0.73 7.46 11.25
N HIS A 79 -0.25 7.50 12.14
CA HIS A 79 -1.22 6.43 12.31
C HIS A 79 -2.63 6.96 12.02
N ALA A 80 -3.41 6.14 11.34
CA ALA A 80 -4.81 6.44 11.01
C ALA A 80 -5.65 5.21 11.28
N GLU A 81 -6.69 5.37 12.08
CA GLU A 81 -7.60 4.29 12.47
C GLU A 81 -8.92 4.39 11.71
N ASP A 82 -9.50 3.22 11.44
CA ASP A 82 -10.81 3.02 10.85
C ASP A 82 -11.04 3.86 9.58
N ILE A 83 -10.21 3.60 8.57
CA ILE A 83 -10.30 4.21 7.26
C ILE A 83 -11.27 3.40 6.40
N ILE A 84 -12.25 4.08 5.83
CA ILE A 84 -13.15 3.52 4.83
C ILE A 84 -12.96 4.24 3.50
N LEU A 85 -12.79 3.45 2.46
CA LEU A 85 -13.00 3.85 1.08
C LEU A 85 -14.27 3.17 0.57
N GLY A 86 -15.22 3.96 0.10
CA GLY A 86 -16.44 3.45 -0.48
C GLY A 86 -16.36 3.16 -1.97
N ASN A 87 -17.44 2.59 -2.47
CA ASN A 87 -17.63 2.27 -3.87
C ASN A 87 -18.05 3.52 -4.67
N PRO A 88 -17.94 3.47 -6.01
CA PRO A 88 -18.47 4.53 -6.85
C PRO A 88 -20.03 4.49 -6.80
N PRO A 89 -20.71 5.60 -7.15
CA PRO A 89 -22.16 5.75 -6.91
C PRO A 89 -23.05 4.74 -7.66
N ASP A 90 -22.50 4.05 -8.65
CA ASP A 90 -23.12 3.00 -9.47
C ASP A 90 -23.09 1.60 -8.84
N ILE A 91 -22.45 1.43 -7.68
CA ILE A 91 -22.39 0.16 -6.92
C ILE A 91 -23.08 0.35 -5.56
N PRO A 92 -24.08 -0.49 -5.20
CA PRO A 92 -24.94 -0.26 -4.04
C PRO A 92 -24.25 -0.47 -2.68
N GLU A 93 -23.19 -1.27 -2.63
CA GLU A 93 -22.41 -1.49 -1.40
C GLU A 93 -21.68 -0.23 -0.97
N VAL A 94 -21.69 0.08 0.32
CA VAL A 94 -21.12 1.35 0.82
C VAL A 94 -19.59 1.31 0.94
N THR A 95 -18.99 0.13 1.07
CA THR A 95 -17.58 -0.03 1.43
C THR A 95 -16.85 -0.92 0.42
N MET A 96 -15.81 -0.36 -0.20
CA MET A 96 -14.87 -1.07 -1.05
C MET A 96 -13.68 -1.58 -0.22
N VAL A 97 -13.05 -0.68 0.55
CA VAL A 97 -11.88 -1.01 1.36
C VAL A 97 -12.10 -0.50 2.77
N HIS A 98 -11.85 -1.35 3.74
CA HIS A 98 -11.82 -1.02 5.15
C HIS A 98 -10.43 -1.33 5.70
N LEU A 99 -9.78 -0.32 6.26
CA LEU A 99 -8.49 -0.44 6.92
C LEU A 99 -8.68 -0.07 8.39
N PRO A 100 -8.80 -1.07 9.29
CA PRO A 100 -8.92 -0.84 10.73
C PRO A 100 -7.80 0.04 11.28
N ARG A 101 -6.57 -0.16 10.82
CA ARG A 101 -5.44 0.68 11.20
C ARG A 101 -4.38 0.72 10.10
N VAL A 102 -3.86 1.91 9.85
CA VAL A 102 -2.75 2.17 8.93
C VAL A 102 -1.67 2.91 9.67
N GLU A 103 -0.44 2.44 9.56
CA GLU A 103 0.75 3.11 10.09
C GLU A 103 1.70 3.37 8.94
N ALA A 104 2.18 4.60 8.81
CA ALA A 104 3.12 4.98 7.78
C ALA A 104 4.19 5.89 8.36
N THR A 105 5.40 5.79 7.82
CA THR A 105 6.46 6.75 8.16
C THR A 105 6.77 7.59 6.93
N LEU A 106 6.94 8.89 7.10
CA LEU A 106 7.31 9.81 6.03
C LEU A 106 8.74 10.31 6.24
N ALA A 107 9.56 10.34 5.19
CA ALA A 107 10.92 10.86 5.24
C ALA A 107 10.91 12.40 5.15
N PRO A 108 11.16 13.14 6.24
CA PRO A 108 10.99 14.60 6.25
C PRO A 108 12.01 15.30 5.33
N LEU A 109 13.22 14.75 5.23
CA LEU A 109 14.28 15.30 4.38
C LEU A 109 13.97 15.15 2.88
N ALA A 110 13.18 14.15 2.49
CA ALA A 110 12.78 13.96 1.09
C ALA A 110 11.75 15.00 0.64
N LEU A 111 11.01 15.59 1.58
CA LEU A 111 10.08 16.68 1.26
C LEU A 111 10.81 17.92 0.73
N LEU A 112 12.07 18.14 1.13
CA LEU A 112 12.91 19.23 0.63
C LEU A 112 13.24 19.07 -0.86
N THR A 113 13.29 17.83 -1.36
CA THR A 113 13.47 17.50 -2.79
C THR A 113 12.14 17.33 -3.51
N LYS A 114 11.02 17.74 -2.90
CA LYS A 114 9.65 17.53 -3.39
C LYS A 114 9.35 16.05 -3.64
N THR A 115 9.84 15.18 -2.77
CA THR A 115 9.59 13.75 -2.82
C THR A 115 8.83 13.33 -1.58
N VAL A 116 7.60 12.86 -1.76
CA VAL A 116 6.84 12.17 -0.72
C VAL A 116 7.34 10.73 -0.66
N TRP A 117 8.30 10.48 0.23
CA TRP A 117 8.91 9.15 0.39
C TRP A 117 8.41 8.48 1.67
N LEU A 118 7.76 7.32 1.50
CA LEU A 118 7.33 6.45 2.59
C LEU A 118 8.22 5.19 2.60
N PRO A 119 9.18 5.07 3.54
CA PRO A 119 10.03 3.88 3.62
C PRO A 119 9.23 2.62 3.90
N TRP A 120 8.15 2.74 4.67
CA TRP A 120 7.24 1.64 4.93
C TRP A 120 5.83 2.16 5.23
N ILE A 121 4.85 1.34 4.86
CA ILE A 121 3.45 1.44 5.30
C ILE A 121 3.03 0.08 5.84
N LYS A 122 2.34 0.05 6.97
CA LYS A 122 1.78 -1.13 7.59
C LYS A 122 0.27 -1.01 7.61
N LEU A 123 -0.41 -2.02 7.09
CA LEU A 123 -1.86 -2.14 7.07
C LEU A 123 -2.27 -3.27 8.04
N GLU A 124 -3.07 -2.96 9.04
CA GLU A 124 -3.58 -3.96 9.98
C GLU A 124 -4.96 -4.44 9.52
N LYS A 125 -5.08 -5.74 9.27
CA LYS A 125 -6.33 -6.41 8.86
C LYS A 125 -7.06 -5.72 7.71
N PRO A 126 -6.40 -5.37 6.59
CA PRO A 126 -7.09 -4.83 5.43
C PRO A 126 -8.22 -5.77 4.96
N ASP A 127 -9.43 -5.22 4.83
CA ASP A 127 -10.59 -5.87 4.21
C ASP A 127 -10.90 -5.13 2.90
N ALA A 128 -10.72 -5.81 1.77
CA ALA A 128 -11.03 -5.30 0.45
C ALA A 128 -12.16 -6.10 -0.17
N ARG A 129 -13.09 -5.42 -0.82
CA ARG A 129 -14.23 -6.00 -1.52
C ARG A 129 -14.17 -5.56 -2.96
N LEU A 130 -13.98 -6.51 -3.85
CA LEU A 130 -13.94 -6.31 -5.29
C LEU A 130 -15.29 -6.73 -5.85
N ILE A 131 -16.01 -5.79 -6.45
CA ILE A 131 -17.36 -6.00 -6.97
C ILE A 131 -17.36 -5.66 -8.45
N ARG A 132 -17.86 -6.60 -9.26
CA ARG A 132 -18.12 -6.38 -10.69
C ARG A 132 -19.53 -6.82 -11.04
N LEU A 133 -20.32 -5.84 -11.46
CA LEU A 133 -21.69 -6.04 -11.88
C LEU A 133 -21.77 -6.30 -13.39
N SER A 134 -20.90 -5.67 -14.18
CA SER A 134 -20.77 -5.88 -15.63
C SER A 134 -19.36 -5.57 -16.11
N GLU A 135 -19.02 -5.86 -17.37
CA GLU A 135 -17.68 -5.61 -17.94
C GLU A 135 -17.17 -4.16 -17.75
N LYS A 136 -18.08 -3.19 -17.70
CA LYS A 136 -17.75 -1.76 -17.56
C LYS A 136 -18.05 -1.19 -16.17
N ASN A 137 -18.74 -1.95 -15.32
CA ASN A 137 -19.13 -1.50 -13.99
C ASN A 137 -18.46 -2.41 -12.94
N ASN A 138 -17.39 -1.88 -12.36
CA ASN A 138 -16.63 -2.50 -11.30
C ASN A 138 -16.13 -1.43 -10.31
N ASN A 139 -15.77 -1.85 -9.10
CA ASN A 139 -15.27 -0.93 -8.10
C ASN A 139 -13.74 -0.79 -8.07
N TRP A 140 -12.95 -1.56 -8.82
CA TRP A 140 -11.49 -1.46 -8.74
C TRP A 140 -10.86 -0.54 -9.80
N THR A 141 -11.62 -0.14 -10.81
CA THR A 141 -11.20 0.88 -11.78
C THR A 141 -11.39 2.26 -11.17
N PHE A 142 -10.28 2.97 -10.99
CA PHE A 142 -10.26 4.35 -10.48
C PHE A 142 -10.16 5.32 -11.65
N ASN A 143 -11.11 6.25 -11.72
CA ASN A 143 -11.04 7.40 -12.60
C ASN A 143 -10.72 8.60 -11.71
N LEU A 144 -9.49 9.08 -11.73
CA LEU A 144 -9.06 10.21 -10.92
C LEU A 144 -9.62 11.50 -11.51
N ALA A 145 -9.88 12.49 -10.66
CA ALA A 145 -10.45 13.78 -11.11
C ALA A 145 -9.65 14.49 -12.21
N ASN A 146 -8.35 14.15 -12.35
CA ASN A 146 -7.47 14.74 -13.35
C ASN A 146 -7.28 13.87 -14.61
N ASP A 147 -7.84 12.66 -14.68
CA ASP A 147 -7.68 11.77 -15.85
C ASP A 147 -8.38 12.31 -17.12
N ASP A 148 -9.42 13.13 -16.94
CA ASP A 148 -10.13 13.79 -18.04
C ASP A 148 -9.39 15.05 -18.56
N ASN A 149 -8.47 15.60 -17.78
CA ASN A 149 -7.59 16.71 -18.19
C ASN A 149 -6.41 16.17 -19.02
N LYS A 150 -6.71 15.70 -20.24
CA LYS A 150 -5.73 15.45 -21.31
C LYS A 150 -5.16 16.75 -21.90
N ASP A 151 -4.92 17.75 -21.06
CA ASP A 151 -4.18 18.94 -21.46
C ASP A 151 -2.71 18.54 -21.61
N ALA A 152 -2.23 18.42 -22.84
CA ALA A 152 -0.82 18.15 -23.15
C ALA A 152 0.16 19.22 -22.57
N ASN A 153 -0.38 20.32 -22.04
CA ASN A 153 0.34 21.41 -21.38
C ASN A 153 0.14 21.47 -19.85
N ALA A 154 -0.62 20.55 -19.24
CA ALA A 154 -0.71 20.45 -17.79
C ALA A 154 0.67 20.06 -17.25
N LYS A 155 1.28 20.96 -16.47
CA LYS A 155 2.59 20.68 -15.87
C LYS A 155 2.44 19.46 -14.95
N PRO A 156 3.24 18.40 -15.13
CA PRO A 156 3.22 17.26 -14.22
C PRO A 156 3.46 17.76 -12.80
N SER A 157 2.83 17.10 -11.82
CA SER A 157 3.01 17.46 -10.42
C SER A 157 4.50 17.55 -10.11
N ALA A 158 4.94 18.67 -9.53
CA ALA A 158 6.34 18.85 -9.13
C ALA A 158 6.75 17.90 -7.98
N TRP A 159 5.78 17.17 -7.41
CA TRP A 159 5.99 16.20 -6.36
C TRP A 159 6.11 14.79 -6.92
N SER A 160 7.15 14.08 -6.49
CA SER A 160 7.34 12.65 -6.75
C SER A 160 6.87 11.82 -5.55
N PHE A 161 6.26 10.67 -5.78
CA PHE A 161 5.86 9.74 -4.72
C PHE A 161 6.73 8.48 -4.78
N ARG A 162 7.26 8.06 -3.63
CA ARG A 162 8.06 6.85 -3.50
C ARG A 162 7.56 5.98 -2.35
N LEU A 163 6.99 4.85 -2.73
CA LEU A 163 6.78 3.63 -1.96
C LEU A 163 8.08 2.82 -1.72
N ASP A 164 8.47 2.36 -0.54
CA ASP A 164 9.54 1.32 -0.40
C ASP A 164 9.01 -0.02 0.14
N ASN A 165 8.39 -0.07 1.32
CA ASN A 165 7.86 -1.33 1.87
C ASN A 165 6.37 -1.23 2.16
N ILE A 166 5.62 -2.29 1.82
CA ILE A 166 4.24 -2.48 2.27
C ILE A 166 4.29 -3.68 3.19
N LEU A 167 3.73 -3.54 4.38
CA LEU A 167 3.58 -4.57 5.37
C LEU A 167 2.09 -4.73 5.66
N PHE A 168 1.63 -5.96 5.80
CA PHE A 168 0.34 -6.21 6.43
C PHE A 168 0.46 -7.48 7.27
N ASP A 169 -0.39 -7.61 8.27
CA ASP A 169 -0.48 -8.82 9.10
C ASP A 169 -1.36 -9.85 8.40
N GLN A 170 -2.67 -9.72 8.50
CA GLN A 170 -3.67 -10.58 7.90
C GLN A 170 -4.51 -9.74 6.94
N GLY A 171 -5.04 -10.32 5.88
CA GLY A 171 -5.90 -9.61 4.93
C GLY A 171 -7.11 -10.43 4.56
N ARG A 172 -8.20 -9.76 4.20
CA ARG A 172 -9.38 -10.36 3.58
C ARG A 172 -9.66 -9.67 2.26
N ILE A 173 -9.91 -10.47 1.24
CA ILE A 173 -10.35 -10.00 -0.06
C ILE A 173 -11.63 -10.76 -0.39
N ALA A 174 -12.76 -10.06 -0.41
CA ALA A 174 -14.01 -10.60 -0.94
C ALA A 174 -14.14 -10.19 -2.41
N ILE A 175 -14.57 -11.12 -3.27
CA ILE A 175 -14.77 -10.93 -4.70
C ILE A 175 -16.21 -11.32 -4.99
N ASP A 176 -17.02 -10.35 -5.41
CA ASP A 176 -18.35 -10.59 -5.98
C ASP A 176 -18.35 -10.16 -7.44
N ASP A 177 -18.24 -11.14 -8.34
CA ASP A 177 -18.16 -10.93 -9.76
C ASP A 177 -19.30 -11.64 -10.48
N LYS A 178 -20.31 -10.84 -10.88
CA LYS A 178 -21.49 -11.33 -11.60
C LYS A 178 -21.18 -11.77 -13.03
N VAL A 179 -20.09 -11.27 -13.63
CA VAL A 179 -19.69 -11.61 -15.00
C VAL A 179 -19.06 -13.00 -15.03
N SER A 180 -18.07 -13.25 -14.16
CA SER A 180 -17.43 -14.58 -14.07
C SER A 180 -18.19 -15.57 -13.17
N LYS A 181 -19.26 -15.11 -12.50
CA LYS A 181 -20.04 -15.86 -11.50
C LYS A 181 -19.15 -16.38 -10.36
N ALA A 182 -18.23 -15.53 -9.90
CA ALA A 182 -17.35 -15.80 -8.79
C ALA A 182 -17.84 -15.06 -7.54
N ASP A 183 -18.04 -15.80 -6.45
CA ASP A 183 -18.32 -15.27 -5.13
C ASP A 183 -17.31 -15.89 -4.18
N LEU A 184 -16.19 -15.20 -3.95
CA LEU A 184 -14.99 -15.76 -3.33
C LEU A 184 -14.52 -14.89 -2.17
N GLU A 185 -14.08 -15.54 -1.11
CA GLU A 185 -13.34 -14.92 -0.02
C GLU A 185 -11.94 -15.49 0.02
N ILE A 186 -10.95 -14.61 -0.04
CA ILE A 186 -9.53 -14.93 0.05
C ILE A 186 -9.00 -14.33 1.34
N PHE A 187 -8.50 -15.19 2.21
CA PHE A 187 -7.77 -14.81 3.42
C PHE A 187 -6.29 -14.88 3.13
N VAL A 188 -5.56 -13.85 3.56
CA VAL A 188 -4.12 -13.73 3.41
C VAL A 188 -3.54 -13.71 4.81
N ASP A 189 -2.68 -14.68 5.13
CA ASP A 189 -2.02 -14.78 6.43
C ASP A 189 -0.49 -14.77 6.24
N PRO A 190 0.27 -14.14 7.16
CA PRO A 190 1.72 -14.19 7.09
C PRO A 190 2.19 -15.58 7.52
N LEU A 191 3.16 -16.16 6.81
CA LEU A 191 3.72 -17.47 7.14
C LEU A 191 4.62 -17.44 8.39
N GLY A 192 4.84 -16.27 8.98
CA GLY A 192 5.70 -16.03 10.14
C GLY A 192 7.18 -16.05 9.78
N LYS A 193 7.67 -17.19 9.28
CA LYS A 193 9.02 -17.31 8.70
C LYS A 193 8.91 -17.41 7.17
N PRO A 194 9.69 -16.64 6.40
CA PRO A 194 9.75 -16.81 4.95
C PRO A 194 10.11 -18.25 4.59
N LEU A 195 9.38 -18.85 3.64
CA LEU A 195 9.62 -20.18 3.11
C LEU A 195 10.37 -20.07 1.77
N PRO A 196 11.59 -20.64 1.65
CA PRO A 196 12.34 -20.59 0.41
C PRO A 196 11.60 -21.22 -0.76
N PHE A 197 11.71 -20.60 -1.94
CA PHE A 197 11.05 -21.08 -3.17
C PHE A 197 11.40 -22.55 -3.49
N SER A 198 12.65 -22.93 -3.28
CA SER A 198 13.18 -24.28 -3.53
C SER A 198 12.58 -25.36 -2.61
N GLU A 199 12.19 -25.00 -1.39
CA GLU A 199 11.55 -25.94 -0.44
C GLU A 199 10.10 -26.23 -0.83
N VAL A 200 9.40 -25.22 -1.36
CA VAL A 200 7.99 -25.35 -1.75
C VAL A 200 7.82 -26.04 -3.09
N THR A 201 8.73 -25.81 -4.04
CA THR A 201 8.67 -26.38 -5.41
C THR A 201 9.41 -27.71 -5.55
N GLY A 202 10.08 -28.21 -4.50
CA GLY A 202 10.87 -29.44 -4.53
C GLY A 202 12.08 -29.40 -5.48
N SER A 203 12.40 -28.24 -6.03
CA SER A 203 13.37 -28.07 -7.10
C SER A 203 14.80 -27.96 -6.55
N LYS A 204 15.42 -29.10 -6.19
CA LYS A 204 16.85 -29.19 -5.89
C LYS A 204 17.68 -29.15 -7.19
N GLY A 205 18.21 -27.96 -7.52
CA GLY A 205 19.20 -27.79 -8.61
C GLY A 205 18.65 -27.21 -9.92
N LYS A 206 19.54 -26.49 -10.61
CA LYS A 206 19.40 -25.73 -11.89
C LYS A 206 18.90 -24.28 -11.78
N ALA A 207 19.89 -23.40 -12.00
CA ALA A 207 19.99 -22.03 -12.51
C ALA A 207 18.75 -21.11 -12.55
N ASP A 208 18.98 -19.84 -12.20
CA ASP A 208 18.06 -18.68 -11.98
C ASP A 208 17.43 -18.50 -10.58
N LYS A 209 17.77 -19.38 -9.62
CA LYS A 209 17.16 -19.42 -8.27
C LYS A 209 17.62 -18.36 -7.27
N GLU A 210 18.69 -17.61 -7.52
CA GLU A 210 19.18 -16.59 -6.56
C GLU A 210 18.38 -15.29 -6.55
N LYS A 211 17.48 -15.08 -7.54
CA LYS A 211 16.69 -13.84 -7.65
C LYS A 211 15.22 -14.00 -7.28
N VAL A 212 14.74 -15.23 -7.11
CA VAL A 212 13.34 -15.48 -6.75
C VAL A 212 13.18 -15.25 -5.25
N GLY A 213 12.25 -14.36 -4.86
CA GLY A 213 11.99 -14.10 -3.45
C GLY A 213 11.45 -15.33 -2.70
N ASP A 214 11.44 -15.26 -1.37
CA ASP A 214 10.79 -16.27 -0.54
C ASP A 214 9.27 -16.12 -0.56
N TYR A 215 8.56 -17.23 -0.31
CA TYR A 215 7.15 -17.19 0.04
C TYR A 215 6.97 -16.59 1.43
N VAL A 216 6.18 -15.53 1.54
CA VAL A 216 5.97 -14.81 2.81
C VAL A 216 4.53 -14.92 3.29
N PHE A 217 3.58 -15.12 2.39
CA PHE A 217 2.15 -15.19 2.73
C PHE A 217 1.52 -16.51 2.29
N GLY A 218 0.63 -17.02 3.14
CA GLY A 218 -0.31 -18.07 2.83
C GLY A 218 -1.65 -17.48 2.41
N LEU A 219 -2.29 -18.13 1.45
CA LEU A 219 -3.61 -17.78 0.96
C LEU A 219 -4.58 -18.91 1.25
N LYS A 220 -5.80 -18.57 1.66
CA LYS A 220 -6.92 -19.51 1.75
C LYS A 220 -8.12 -18.90 1.02
N ALA A 221 -8.56 -19.55 -0.03
CA ALA A 221 -9.73 -19.15 -0.81
C ALA A 221 -10.92 -20.07 -0.48
N GLN A 222 -12.10 -19.51 -0.33
CA GLN A 222 -13.35 -20.25 -0.18
C GLN A 222 -14.50 -19.50 -0.84
N GLY A 223 -15.54 -20.21 -1.27
CA GLY A 223 -16.74 -19.57 -1.82
C GLY A 223 -17.37 -20.42 -2.91
N ARG A 224 -17.80 -19.78 -3.99
CA ARG A 224 -18.42 -20.42 -5.14
C ARG A 224 -17.89 -19.85 -6.45
N TYR A 225 -17.77 -20.71 -7.45
CA TYR A 225 -17.45 -20.33 -8.82
C TYR A 225 -18.39 -21.06 -9.78
N ASN A 226 -19.09 -20.33 -10.65
CA ASN A 226 -20.14 -20.87 -11.52
C ASN A 226 -21.20 -21.71 -10.78
N GLY A 227 -21.49 -21.36 -9.51
CA GLY A 227 -22.46 -22.05 -8.65
C GLY A 227 -21.91 -23.27 -7.89
N GLU A 228 -20.73 -23.77 -8.24
CA GLU A 228 -20.06 -24.88 -7.56
C GLU A 228 -19.25 -24.38 -6.35
N PRO A 229 -19.15 -25.14 -5.26
CA PRO A 229 -18.31 -24.78 -4.13
C PRO A 229 -16.84 -24.77 -4.56
N LEU A 230 -16.15 -23.68 -4.23
CA LEU A 230 -14.73 -23.50 -4.47
C LEU A 230 -13.98 -23.43 -3.13
N THR A 231 -12.90 -24.18 -3.02
CA THR A 231 -11.93 -24.07 -1.92
C THR A 231 -10.53 -24.14 -2.48
N GLY A 232 -9.61 -23.35 -1.94
CA GLY A 232 -8.23 -23.40 -2.35
C GLY A 232 -7.28 -22.89 -1.28
N THR A 233 -6.02 -23.24 -1.46
CA THR A 233 -4.91 -22.73 -0.67
C THR A 233 -3.80 -22.29 -1.60
N GLY A 234 -3.03 -21.30 -1.20
CA GLY A 234 -1.89 -20.85 -1.97
C GLY A 234 -0.80 -20.27 -1.10
N LYS A 235 0.31 -19.93 -1.72
CA LYS A 235 1.40 -19.18 -1.13
C LYS A 235 1.91 -18.18 -2.13
N ILE A 236 2.25 -16.99 -1.66
CA ILE A 236 2.81 -15.93 -2.50
C ILE A 236 4.03 -15.29 -1.86
N GLY A 237 4.85 -14.68 -2.71
CA GLY A 237 6.02 -13.91 -2.28
C GLY A 237 5.67 -12.67 -1.47
N GLY A 238 6.69 -12.09 -0.83
CA GLY A 238 6.54 -10.80 -0.15
C GLY A 238 6.25 -9.65 -1.13
N MET A 239 5.49 -8.64 -0.69
CA MET A 239 5.09 -7.50 -1.53
C MET A 239 6.28 -6.68 -2.07
N LEU A 240 7.45 -6.73 -1.42
CA LEU A 240 8.65 -6.05 -1.91
C LEU A 240 9.07 -6.59 -3.29
N ALA A 241 8.89 -7.89 -3.54
CA ALA A 241 9.18 -8.51 -4.83
C ALA A 241 8.23 -8.06 -5.95
N LEU A 242 7.08 -7.44 -5.63
CA LEU A 242 6.19 -6.86 -6.64
C LEU A 242 6.80 -5.62 -7.31
N ARG A 243 7.63 -4.84 -6.59
CA ARG A 243 8.22 -3.59 -7.13
C ARG A 243 9.54 -3.81 -7.87
N GLY A 244 10.29 -4.86 -7.54
CA GLY A 244 11.60 -5.10 -8.14
C GLY A 244 11.47 -5.41 -9.63
N GLU A 245 11.86 -4.49 -10.52
CA GLU A 245 11.95 -4.77 -11.95
C GLU A 245 12.86 -5.98 -12.18
N GLY A 246 12.34 -6.99 -12.88
CA GLY A 246 13.07 -8.24 -13.13
C GLY A 246 13.26 -9.14 -11.90
N THR A 247 12.55 -8.90 -10.79
CA THR A 247 12.52 -9.82 -9.64
C THR A 247 11.35 -10.80 -9.81
N PRO A 248 11.59 -12.11 -10.00
CA PRO A 248 10.52 -13.08 -10.16
C PRO A 248 9.70 -13.21 -8.86
N PHE A 249 8.38 -13.06 -8.97
CA PHE A 249 7.45 -13.14 -7.85
C PHE A 249 6.93 -14.59 -7.70
N PRO A 250 7.27 -15.32 -6.63
CA PRO A 250 6.86 -16.71 -6.48
C PRO A 250 5.36 -16.81 -6.15
N VAL A 251 4.67 -17.73 -6.85
CA VAL A 251 3.25 -18.01 -6.64
C VAL A 251 3.06 -19.52 -6.63
N GLN A 252 2.24 -19.98 -5.69
CA GLN A 252 1.74 -21.34 -5.64
C GLN A 252 0.25 -21.27 -5.33
N ALA A 253 -0.55 -22.05 -6.04
CA ALA A 253 -1.97 -22.20 -5.72
C ALA A 253 -2.44 -23.62 -6.00
N ASP A 254 -3.37 -24.09 -5.19
CA ASP A 254 -4.09 -25.34 -5.34
C ASP A 254 -5.55 -25.06 -5.01
N PHE A 255 -6.42 -25.15 -6.00
CA PHE A 255 -7.84 -24.88 -5.86
C PHE A 255 -8.68 -26.00 -6.44
N ARG A 256 -9.83 -26.19 -5.81
CA ARG A 256 -10.82 -27.21 -6.15
C ARG A 256 -12.17 -26.53 -6.32
N SER A 257 -12.84 -26.83 -7.43
CA SER A 257 -14.19 -26.36 -7.73
C SER A 257 -15.00 -27.56 -8.24
N GLY A 258 -15.94 -28.05 -7.45
CA GLY A 258 -16.64 -29.32 -7.74
C GLY A 258 -15.66 -30.48 -7.94
N ASN A 259 -15.68 -31.09 -9.13
CA ASN A 259 -14.78 -32.20 -9.50
C ASN A 259 -13.44 -31.74 -10.12
N THR A 260 -13.26 -30.45 -10.35
CA THR A 260 -12.05 -29.91 -10.98
C THR A 260 -11.05 -29.51 -9.90
N ARG A 261 -9.80 -29.96 -10.02
CA ARG A 261 -8.66 -29.46 -9.24
C ARG A 261 -7.63 -28.87 -10.18
N VAL A 262 -7.12 -27.71 -9.84
CA VAL A 262 -6.00 -27.07 -10.52
C VAL A 262 -4.96 -26.73 -9.47
N ALA A 263 -3.74 -27.20 -9.69
CA ALA A 263 -2.59 -26.88 -8.86
C ALA A 263 -1.47 -26.39 -9.76
N PHE A 264 -0.84 -25.28 -9.38
CA PHE A 264 0.31 -24.73 -10.08
C PHE A 264 1.30 -24.11 -9.09
N ASP A 265 2.58 -24.20 -9.44
CA ASP A 265 3.68 -23.53 -8.79
C ASP A 265 4.57 -22.90 -9.85
N GLY A 266 5.02 -21.68 -9.60
CA GLY A 266 5.81 -20.94 -10.57
C GLY A 266 6.20 -19.54 -10.09
N VAL A 267 6.66 -18.74 -11.04
CA VAL A 267 7.07 -17.35 -10.82
C VAL A 267 6.40 -16.43 -11.83
N VAL A 268 5.99 -15.25 -11.38
CA VAL A 268 5.45 -14.17 -12.21
C VAL A 268 6.55 -13.14 -12.40
N ASN A 269 6.98 -12.92 -13.65
CA ASN A 269 7.94 -11.88 -13.99
C ASN A 269 7.21 -10.54 -14.17
N ASP A 270 7.77 -9.46 -13.61
CA ASP A 270 7.21 -8.10 -13.68
C ASP A 270 5.70 -8.03 -13.36
N PRO A 271 5.26 -8.46 -12.16
CA PRO A 271 3.84 -8.54 -11.82
C PRO A 271 3.09 -7.20 -11.96
N MET A 272 3.78 -6.07 -11.77
CA MET A 272 3.19 -4.74 -11.90
C MET A 272 2.83 -4.35 -13.34
N LYS A 273 3.40 -5.01 -14.36
CA LYS A 273 3.06 -4.78 -15.77
C LYS A 273 1.89 -5.66 -16.25
N MET A 274 1.40 -6.56 -15.41
CA MET A 274 0.26 -7.42 -15.73
C MET A 274 -1.10 -6.82 -15.30
N GLY A 275 -1.09 -5.73 -14.53
CA GLY A 275 -2.28 -4.91 -14.31
C GLY A 275 -2.56 -4.06 -15.54
N GLY A 276 -3.56 -4.44 -16.33
CA GLY A 276 -4.05 -3.65 -17.46
C GLY A 276 -4.78 -2.39 -17.03
#